data_AF-A0A9P1FGP2-F1
#
_entry.id   AF-A0A9P1FGP2-F1
#
_cell.length_a   1.000
_cell.length_b   1.000
_cell.length_c   1.000
_cell.angle_alpha   90.00
_cell.angle_beta   90.00
_cell.angle_gamma   90.00
#
_symmetry.space_group_name_H-M   'P 1'
#
loop_
_entity.id
_entity.type
_entity.pdbx_description
1 polymer ?
#
loop_
_entity_poly.entity_id
_entity_poly.type
_entity_poly.pdbx_seq_one_letter_code
_entity_poly.pdbx_strand_id
1 'polypeptide(L)'
;MTNWDFDELDELEAKFSADNPKVPAHGGAPSNGAQNTTKEVPKTQPVENCKRPLSGSWQQVKAYRELALLHHPDKGGSDGDFKLLRRAYEDGLIAVKRKEEAAYKPKPGAQLVEVEERQWPLHPAAAKVRVRGAVDQWEHDYDLGQVSSVPDDIPEISSEELAQWLLEGAAVALDCRELIEAKYERRTPVVPGGITMSFGDLRSAPDLLSRHLVRLVDSDCQVVTFSTRGGTSGNCGMCAALLIDVFGMKASRFWRLEGGLDDWFAWAAQNPDIIRALPERSAVEL
;
A
#
# COMPACT_ATOMS: atom_id res chain seq x y z
N MET A 1 -17.37 -17.66 27.52
CA MET A 1 -16.47 -18.35 26.58
C MET A 1 -17.34 -19.09 25.58
N THR A 2 -17.71 -18.43 24.49
CA THR A 2 -18.45 -19.04 23.38
C THR A 2 -17.42 -19.59 22.40
N ASN A 3 -17.33 -20.91 22.34
CA ASN A 3 -16.50 -21.63 21.39
C ASN A 3 -17.15 -21.45 20.01
N TRP A 4 -16.45 -20.82 19.07
CA TRP A 4 -16.90 -20.74 17.68
C TRP A 4 -16.34 -21.92 16.92
N ASP A 5 -17.23 -22.63 16.23
CA ASP A 5 -16.95 -23.82 15.45
C ASP A 5 -16.41 -23.39 14.07
N PHE A 6 -15.22 -23.88 13.71
CA PHE A 6 -14.56 -23.53 12.45
C PHE A 6 -15.29 -24.12 11.24
N ASP A 7 -16.13 -25.14 11.46
CA ASP A 7 -16.93 -25.79 10.42
C ASP A 7 -17.98 -24.84 9.81
N GLU A 8 -18.40 -23.79 10.52
CA GLU A 8 -19.39 -22.82 10.03
C GLU A 8 -18.81 -21.87 8.95
N LEU A 9 -17.49 -21.71 8.89
CA LEU A 9 -16.82 -20.85 7.91
C LEU A 9 -16.69 -21.53 6.54
N ASP A 10 -16.40 -22.83 6.53
CA ASP A 10 -16.28 -23.64 5.31
C ASP A 10 -17.66 -23.80 4.64
N GLU A 11 -18.74 -23.88 5.42
CA GLU A 11 -20.11 -23.88 4.87
C GLU A 11 -20.50 -22.54 4.23
N LEU A 12 -19.95 -21.42 4.72
CA LEU A 12 -20.19 -20.09 4.16
C LEU A 12 -19.43 -19.89 2.84
N GLU A 13 -18.17 -20.34 2.76
CA GLU A 13 -17.40 -20.32 1.50
C GLU A 13 -18.00 -21.24 0.43
N ALA A 14 -18.52 -22.41 0.82
CA ALA A 14 -19.23 -23.32 -0.09
C ALA A 14 -20.53 -22.71 -0.64
N LYS A 15 -21.28 -21.95 0.18
CA LYS A 15 -22.51 -21.25 -0.25
C LYS A 15 -22.21 -20.13 -1.26
N PHE A 16 -21.14 -19.37 -1.08
CA PHE A 16 -20.77 -18.31 -2.03
C PHE A 16 -20.21 -18.83 -3.37
N SER A 17 -19.69 -20.07 -3.42
CA SER A 17 -19.31 -20.72 -4.69
C SER A 17 -20.49 -21.32 -5.46
N ALA A 18 -21.59 -21.66 -4.79
CA ALA A 18 -22.74 -22.31 -5.42
C ALA A 18 -23.71 -21.34 -6.13
N ASP A 19 -23.78 -20.08 -5.67
CA ASP A 19 -24.76 -19.10 -6.14
C ASP A 19 -24.28 -18.17 -7.26
N ASN A 20 -23.52 -18.70 -8.24
CA ASN A 20 -23.19 -17.97 -9.45
C ASN A 20 -24.14 -18.39 -10.60
N PRO A 21 -25.34 -17.77 -10.74
CA PRO A 21 -26.26 -18.15 -11.80
C PRO A 21 -25.68 -17.78 -13.17
N LYS A 22 -25.65 -18.77 -14.06
CA LYS A 22 -25.40 -18.60 -15.50
C LYS A 22 -26.31 -17.51 -16.05
N VAL A 23 -25.71 -16.41 -16.52
CA VAL A 23 -26.40 -15.35 -17.25
C VAL A 23 -27.04 -15.94 -18.51
N PRO A 24 -28.37 -15.83 -18.70
CA PRO A 24 -29.00 -16.28 -19.94
C PRO A 24 -28.73 -15.29 -21.07
N ALA A 25 -28.51 -15.84 -22.26
CA ALA A 25 -28.39 -15.11 -23.50
C ALA A 25 -29.72 -14.43 -23.85
N HIS A 26 -29.75 -13.09 -23.86
CA HIS A 26 -30.87 -12.32 -24.39
C HIS A 26 -30.66 -12.00 -25.88
N GLY A 27 -31.46 -12.65 -26.73
CA GLY A 27 -31.82 -12.16 -28.04
C GLY A 27 -33.15 -11.40 -27.99
N GLY A 28 -33.35 -10.47 -28.93
CA GLY A 28 -34.65 -9.88 -29.25
C GLY A 28 -34.67 -8.35 -29.27
N ALA A 29 -34.52 -7.79 -30.48
CA ALA A 29 -34.75 -6.38 -30.79
C ALA A 29 -36.25 -6.02 -30.80
N PRO A 30 -36.59 -4.74 -30.63
CA PRO A 30 -37.41 -4.10 -31.64
C PRO A 30 -36.89 -2.73 -32.09
N SER A 31 -37.14 -2.46 -33.36
CA SER A 31 -36.91 -1.22 -34.10
C SER A 31 -37.84 -0.09 -33.65
N ASN A 32 -37.27 1.12 -33.52
CA ASN A 32 -37.82 2.45 -33.80
C ASN A 32 -36.65 3.43 -33.54
N GLY A 33 -36.22 4.37 -34.38
CA GLY A 33 -36.91 5.12 -35.42
C GLY A 33 -36.96 6.60 -35.05
N ALA A 34 -35.81 7.31 -34.93
CA ALA A 34 -35.75 8.79 -34.98
C ALA A 34 -34.31 9.36 -35.03
N GLN A 35 -34.02 9.97 -36.18
CA GLN A 35 -33.36 11.28 -36.42
C GLN A 35 -31.99 11.62 -35.80
N ASN A 36 -31.01 11.60 -36.72
CA ASN A 36 -29.71 12.27 -36.77
C ASN A 36 -29.62 13.66 -36.11
N THR A 37 -28.66 13.82 -35.19
CA THR A 37 -27.82 15.03 -35.10
C THR A 37 -26.37 14.62 -34.79
N THR A 38 -25.52 14.61 -35.81
CA THR A 38 -24.09 14.30 -35.72
C THR A 38 -23.34 15.52 -35.18
N LYS A 39 -22.93 15.47 -33.90
CA LYS A 39 -21.79 16.25 -33.39
C LYS A 39 -20.60 15.30 -33.30
N GLU A 40 -19.54 15.59 -34.03
CA GLU A 40 -18.29 14.83 -34.01
C GLU A 40 -17.66 14.89 -32.62
N VAL A 41 -17.63 13.74 -31.96
CA VAL A 41 -16.82 13.48 -30.76
C VAL A 41 -15.50 12.89 -31.24
N PRO A 42 -14.34 13.44 -30.84
CA PRO A 42 -13.05 12.88 -31.22
C PRO A 42 -12.91 11.47 -30.62
N LYS A 43 -12.62 10.50 -31.48
CA LYS A 43 -12.29 9.12 -31.10
C LYS A 43 -11.00 9.10 -30.29
N THR A 44 -11.10 9.12 -28.97
CA THR A 44 -10.03 8.66 -28.09
C THR A 44 -9.83 7.16 -28.31
N GLN A 45 -8.67 6.80 -28.84
CA GLN A 45 -8.24 5.41 -28.92
C GLN A 45 -8.12 4.83 -27.51
N PRO A 46 -8.49 3.56 -27.29
CA PRO A 46 -8.28 2.90 -26.01
C PRO A 46 -6.77 2.83 -25.75
N VAL A 47 -6.32 3.48 -24.69
CA VAL A 47 -4.96 3.35 -24.20
C VAL A 47 -4.82 1.93 -23.66
N GLU A 48 -4.17 1.05 -24.43
CA GLU A 48 -3.77 -0.26 -23.95
C GLU A 48 -2.88 -0.07 -22.73
N ASN A 49 -3.43 -0.41 -21.57
CA ASN A 49 -2.74 -0.46 -20.29
C ASN A 49 -1.48 -1.32 -20.46
N CYS A 50 -0.33 -0.67 -20.52
CA CYS A 50 0.98 -1.29 -20.57
C CYS A 50 1.26 -1.93 -19.20
N LYS A 51 0.69 -3.12 -18.96
CA LYS A 51 1.13 -4.00 -17.89
C LYS A 51 2.54 -4.45 -18.24
N ARG A 52 3.57 -3.69 -17.85
CA ARG A 52 4.94 -4.20 -17.89
C ARG A 52 5.04 -5.26 -16.78
N PRO A 53 5.30 -6.53 -17.11
CA PRO A 53 5.60 -7.51 -16.09
C PRO A 53 6.93 -7.12 -15.44
N LEU A 54 7.03 -7.30 -14.12
CA LEU A 54 8.30 -7.48 -13.42
C LEU A 54 9.15 -8.46 -14.25
N SER A 55 10.45 -8.19 -14.42
CA SER A 55 11.32 -8.75 -15.48
C SER A 55 11.68 -10.24 -15.39
N GLY A 56 10.73 -11.08 -15.02
CA GLY A 56 10.68 -12.52 -15.27
C GLY A 56 9.23 -12.90 -15.55
N SER A 57 8.98 -13.77 -16.53
CA SER A 57 7.59 -14.19 -16.78
C SER A 57 7.05 -14.88 -15.51
N TRP A 58 5.78 -14.67 -15.18
CA TRP A 58 5.15 -15.32 -14.01
C TRP A 58 5.35 -16.84 -14.02
N GLN A 59 5.47 -17.43 -15.20
CA GLN A 59 5.79 -18.85 -15.42
C GLN A 59 7.21 -19.22 -14.95
N GLN A 60 8.21 -18.35 -15.14
CA GLN A 60 9.58 -18.56 -14.65
C GLN A 60 9.65 -18.51 -13.12
N VAL A 61 8.98 -17.52 -12.51
CA VAL A 61 8.90 -17.39 -11.05
C VAL A 61 8.22 -18.62 -10.44
N LYS A 62 7.12 -19.07 -11.05
CA LYS A 62 6.40 -20.27 -10.62
C LYS A 62 7.26 -21.53 -10.73
N ALA A 63 7.94 -21.74 -11.87
CA ALA A 63 8.80 -22.90 -12.08
C ALA A 63 9.98 -22.93 -11.08
N TYR A 64 10.61 -21.78 -10.82
CA TYR A 64 11.67 -21.68 -9.81
C TYR A 64 11.14 -22.05 -8.42
N ARG A 65 9.97 -21.53 -8.01
CA ARG A 65 9.37 -21.84 -6.71
C ARG A 65 9.10 -23.32 -6.53
N GLU A 66 8.55 -23.99 -7.55
CA GLU A 66 8.27 -25.43 -7.52
C GLU A 66 9.55 -26.26 -7.36
N LEU A 67 10.60 -25.92 -8.12
CA LEU A 67 11.91 -26.59 -8.01
C LEU A 67 12.60 -26.29 -6.67
N ALA A 68 12.50 -25.06 -6.17
CA ALA A 68 13.09 -24.64 -4.91
C ALA A 68 12.47 -25.42 -3.74
N LEU A 69 11.15 -25.65 -3.75
CA LEU A 69 10.47 -26.47 -2.76
C LEU A 69 10.89 -27.94 -2.82
N LEU A 70 11.10 -28.48 -4.03
CA LEU A 70 11.51 -29.87 -4.22
C LEU A 70 12.94 -30.14 -3.73
N HIS A 71 13.86 -29.20 -3.98
CA HIS A 71 15.29 -29.35 -3.67
C HIS A 71 15.71 -28.67 -2.36
N HIS A 72 14.78 -28.12 -1.58
CA HIS A 72 15.11 -27.46 -0.31
C HIS A 72 15.75 -28.45 0.69
N PRO A 73 16.81 -28.07 1.43
CA PRO A 73 17.45 -28.95 2.42
C PRO A 73 16.48 -29.51 3.46
N ASP A 74 15.56 -28.69 3.95
CA ASP A 74 14.53 -29.09 4.94
C ASP A 74 13.51 -30.12 4.42
N LYS A 75 13.46 -30.33 3.10
CA LYS A 75 12.57 -31.30 2.45
C LYS A 75 13.33 -32.55 1.98
N GLY A 76 14.57 -32.73 2.45
CA GLY A 76 15.42 -33.86 2.06
C GLY A 76 16.17 -33.65 0.75
N GLY A 77 16.17 -32.42 0.21
CA GLY A 77 17.01 -32.04 -0.93
C GLY A 77 18.48 -31.87 -0.55
N SER A 78 19.37 -31.95 -1.53
CA SER A 78 20.79 -31.64 -1.36
C SER A 78 21.01 -30.13 -1.34
N ASP A 79 21.74 -29.61 -0.34
CA ASP A 79 22.16 -28.20 -0.27
C ASP A 79 22.93 -27.74 -1.51
N GLY A 80 23.72 -28.65 -2.11
CA GLY A 80 24.44 -28.37 -3.35
C GLY A 80 23.50 -28.12 -4.54
N ASP A 81 22.44 -28.92 -4.66
CA ASP A 81 21.46 -28.81 -5.75
C ASP A 81 20.62 -27.53 -5.60
N PHE A 82 20.26 -27.19 -4.35
CA PHE A 82 19.53 -25.96 -4.07
C PHE A 82 20.34 -24.70 -4.42
N LYS A 83 21.63 -24.66 -4.06
CA LYS A 83 22.54 -23.57 -4.44
C LYS A 83 22.70 -23.45 -5.94
N LEU A 84 22.84 -24.59 -6.64
CA LEU A 84 22.94 -24.61 -8.10
C LEU A 84 21.67 -24.09 -8.77
N LEU A 85 20.49 -24.52 -8.29
CA LEU A 85 19.19 -24.06 -8.77
C LEU A 85 19.02 -22.55 -8.61
N ARG A 86 19.34 -22.02 -7.43
CA ARG A 86 19.27 -20.57 -7.14
C ARG A 86 20.17 -19.78 -8.09
N ARG A 87 21.42 -20.20 -8.25
CA ARG A 87 22.36 -19.55 -9.17
C ARG A 87 21.87 -19.56 -10.61
N ALA A 88 21.35 -20.69 -11.08
CA ALA A 88 20.80 -20.81 -12.43
C ALA A 88 19.60 -19.87 -12.67
N TYR A 89 18.75 -19.68 -11.67
CA TYR A 89 17.64 -18.73 -11.73
C TYR A 89 18.13 -17.27 -11.79
N GLU A 90 19.06 -16.89 -10.92
CA GLU A 90 19.66 -15.55 -10.90
C GLU A 90 20.38 -15.24 -12.23
N ASP A 91 21.19 -16.17 -12.74
CA ASP A 91 21.85 -16.07 -14.04
C ASP A 91 20.84 -15.94 -15.19
N GLY A 92 19.71 -16.67 -15.10
CA GLY A 92 18.60 -16.57 -16.04
C GLY A 92 17.95 -15.20 -16.08
N LEU A 93 17.70 -14.58 -14.91
CA LEU A 93 17.14 -13.23 -14.83
C LEU A 93 18.11 -12.19 -15.42
N ILE A 94 19.42 -12.31 -15.16
CA ILE A 94 20.45 -11.45 -15.75
C ILE A 94 20.47 -11.60 -17.28
N ALA A 95 20.38 -12.83 -17.80
CA ALA A 95 20.37 -13.09 -19.22
C ALA A 95 19.13 -12.51 -19.92
N VAL A 96 17.94 -12.62 -19.31
CA VAL A 96 16.70 -12.00 -19.80
C VAL A 96 16.86 -10.48 -19.86
N LYS A 97 17.31 -9.86 -18.77
CA LYS A 97 17.54 -8.40 -18.71
C LYS A 97 18.50 -7.92 -19.80
N ARG A 98 19.64 -8.60 -19.97
CA ARG A 98 20.61 -8.29 -21.05
C ARG A 98 20.00 -8.44 -22.44
N LYS A 99 19.15 -9.45 -22.65
CA LYS A 99 18.47 -9.68 -23.93
C LYS A 99 17.44 -8.59 -24.19
N GLU A 100 16.71 -8.15 -23.18
CA GLU A 100 15.76 -7.03 -23.27
C GLU A 100 16.49 -5.71 -23.58
N GLU A 101 17.59 -5.43 -22.87
CA GLU A 101 18.46 -4.27 -23.13
C GLU A 101 19.04 -4.30 -24.55
N ALA A 102 19.48 -5.46 -25.04
CA ALA A 102 20.01 -5.61 -26.39
C ALA A 102 18.93 -5.58 -27.48
N ALA A 103 17.72 -6.08 -27.19
CA ALA A 103 16.58 -6.04 -28.09
C ALA A 103 15.93 -4.65 -28.16
N TYR A 104 16.18 -3.81 -27.16
CA TYR A 104 15.78 -2.41 -27.16
C TYR A 104 16.55 -1.65 -28.25
N LYS A 105 15.98 -1.61 -29.45
CA LYS A 105 16.38 -0.66 -30.48
C LYS A 105 15.67 0.66 -30.18
N PRO A 106 16.37 1.73 -29.79
CA PRO A 106 15.72 3.03 -29.67
C PRO A 106 15.09 3.32 -31.03
N LYS A 107 13.76 3.50 -31.06
CA LYS A 107 13.08 3.86 -32.30
C LYS A 107 13.75 5.13 -32.84
N PRO A 108 14.27 5.17 -34.07
CA PRO A 108 14.81 6.40 -34.63
C PRO A 108 13.68 7.44 -34.67
N GLY A 109 13.82 8.52 -33.90
CA GLY A 109 12.77 9.51 -33.69
C GLY A 109 11.93 9.34 -32.42
N ALA A 110 12.23 8.35 -31.56
CA ALA A 110 11.87 8.45 -30.15
C ALA A 110 12.67 9.62 -29.60
N GLN A 111 12.04 10.80 -29.55
CA GLN A 111 12.53 11.89 -28.73
C GLN A 111 12.88 11.26 -27.37
N LEU A 112 14.07 11.55 -26.86
CA LEU A 112 14.36 11.36 -25.45
C LEU A 112 13.14 11.95 -24.75
N VAL A 113 12.30 11.09 -24.19
CA VAL A 113 11.18 11.56 -23.38
C VAL A 113 11.90 12.34 -22.31
N GLU A 114 11.78 13.68 -22.37
CA GLU A 114 12.27 14.54 -21.30
C GLU A 114 11.79 13.85 -20.04
N VAL A 115 12.74 13.49 -19.16
CA VAL A 115 12.42 12.84 -17.89
C VAL A 115 11.44 13.79 -17.25
N GLU A 116 10.14 13.45 -17.28
CA GLU A 116 9.10 14.34 -16.80
C GLU A 116 9.51 14.71 -15.39
N GLU A 117 9.66 16.02 -15.15
CA GLU A 117 10.00 16.51 -13.82
C GLU A 117 9.06 15.83 -12.83
N ARG A 118 9.65 15.27 -11.75
CA ARG A 118 8.91 14.55 -10.72
C ARG A 118 7.64 15.32 -10.37
N GLN A 119 6.49 14.68 -10.55
CA GLN A 119 5.19 15.36 -10.48
C GLN A 119 4.72 15.66 -9.04
N TRP A 120 5.57 15.46 -8.03
CA TRP A 120 5.32 15.67 -6.61
C TRP A 120 6.20 16.79 -6.01
N PRO A 121 5.74 17.51 -4.98
CA PRO A 121 4.59 17.19 -4.13
C PRO A 121 3.22 17.46 -4.78
N LEU A 122 2.25 16.59 -4.48
CA LEU A 122 0.87 16.68 -4.90
C LEU A 122 0.02 17.36 -3.83
N HIS A 123 -0.93 18.18 -4.27
CA HIS A 123 -1.99 18.66 -3.40
C HIS A 123 -2.86 17.47 -2.93
N PRO A 124 -3.28 17.41 -1.65
CA PRO A 124 -4.14 16.34 -1.12
C PRO A 124 -5.47 16.12 -1.87
N ALA A 125 -5.97 17.17 -2.53
CA ALA A 125 -7.17 17.12 -3.38
C ALA A 125 -6.88 16.81 -4.86
N ALA A 126 -5.67 16.35 -5.19
CA ALA A 126 -5.33 15.95 -6.56
C ALA A 126 -6.22 14.79 -7.04
N ALA A 127 -6.46 14.72 -8.35
CA ALA A 127 -7.25 13.66 -8.94
C ALA A 127 -6.64 12.28 -8.65
N LYS A 128 -7.50 11.29 -8.36
CA LYS A 128 -7.11 9.91 -8.03
C LYS A 128 -6.06 9.31 -8.97
N VAL A 129 -6.22 9.51 -10.28
CA VAL A 129 -5.28 9.00 -11.30
C VAL A 129 -3.88 9.58 -11.15
N ARG A 130 -3.78 10.86 -10.77
CA ARG A 130 -2.51 11.54 -10.57
C ARG A 130 -1.84 11.09 -9.28
N VAL A 131 -2.61 10.96 -8.19
CA VAL A 131 -2.09 10.43 -6.92
C VAL A 131 -1.55 9.01 -7.12
N ARG A 132 -2.31 8.14 -7.77
CA ARG A 132 -1.86 6.78 -8.06
C ARG A 132 -0.58 6.75 -8.90
N GLY A 133 -0.51 7.53 -9.97
CA GLY A 133 0.68 7.61 -10.81
C GLY A 133 1.92 8.10 -10.04
N ALA A 134 1.74 9.06 -9.13
CA ALA A 134 2.82 9.53 -8.26
C ALA A 134 3.24 8.48 -7.23
N VAL A 135 2.30 7.75 -6.62
CA VAL A 135 2.64 6.65 -5.69
C VAL A 135 3.36 5.52 -6.42
N ASP A 136 2.87 5.08 -7.58
CA ASP A 136 3.51 4.03 -8.38
C ASP A 136 4.95 4.43 -8.79
N GLN A 137 5.17 5.69 -9.16
CA GLN A 137 6.51 6.20 -9.48
C GLN A 137 7.38 6.39 -8.22
N TRP A 138 6.82 6.78 -7.09
CA TRP A 138 7.56 6.86 -5.81
C TRP A 138 8.02 5.49 -5.33
N GLU A 139 7.17 4.45 -5.43
CA GLU A 139 7.55 3.05 -5.12
C GLU A 139 8.71 2.61 -6.00
N HIS A 140 8.67 2.92 -7.30
CA HIS A 140 9.76 2.63 -8.22
C HIS A 140 11.06 3.35 -7.84
N ASP A 141 10.98 4.65 -7.53
CA ASP A 141 12.14 5.43 -7.09
C ASP A 141 12.68 4.91 -5.75
N TYR A 142 11.82 4.42 -4.85
CA TYR A 142 12.20 3.84 -3.56
C TYR A 142 13.02 2.55 -3.75
N ASP A 143 12.55 1.64 -4.61
CA ASP A 143 13.28 0.42 -4.97
C ASP A 143 14.67 0.71 -5.58
N LEU A 144 14.82 1.88 -6.22
CA LEU A 144 16.08 2.34 -6.80
C LEU A 144 16.94 3.17 -5.82
N GLY A 145 16.46 3.45 -4.61
CA GLY A 145 17.14 4.31 -3.63
C GLY A 145 17.22 5.78 -4.05
N GLN A 146 16.23 6.26 -4.82
CA GLN A 146 16.17 7.61 -5.40
C GLN A 146 15.16 8.53 -4.70
N VAL A 147 14.48 8.06 -3.65
CA VAL A 147 13.57 8.88 -2.84
C VAL A 147 14.32 9.76 -1.84
N SER A 148 13.70 10.85 -1.41
CA SER A 148 14.26 11.75 -0.40
C SER A 148 14.08 11.23 1.02
N SER A 149 12.97 10.54 1.27
CA SER A 149 12.64 10.03 2.61
C SER A 149 12.80 8.51 2.65
N VAL A 150 13.64 8.03 3.55
CA VAL A 150 13.81 6.59 3.81
C VAL A 150 12.91 6.20 4.99
N PRO A 151 12.02 5.20 4.86
CA PRO A 151 11.13 4.73 5.93
C PRO A 151 11.83 4.42 7.26
N ASP A 152 13.07 3.95 7.18
CA ASP A 152 13.91 3.59 8.33
C ASP A 152 14.59 4.78 9.01
N ASP A 153 14.71 5.90 8.31
CA ASP A 153 15.32 7.12 8.85
C ASP A 153 14.29 8.02 9.55
N ILE A 154 12.99 7.67 9.50
CA ILE A 154 11.95 8.38 10.23
C ILE A 154 12.14 8.14 11.74
N PRO A 155 12.29 9.20 12.56
CA PRO A 155 12.61 9.06 13.97
C PRO A 155 11.49 8.35 14.74
N GLU A 156 11.86 7.67 15.81
CA GLU A 156 10.92 6.99 16.70
C GLU A 156 10.58 7.84 17.92
N ILE A 157 9.40 7.59 18.50
CA ILE A 157 8.92 8.20 19.74
C ILE A 157 8.32 7.11 20.63
N SER A 158 8.50 7.24 21.94
CA SER A 158 7.95 6.28 22.90
C SER A 158 6.42 6.43 23.07
N SER A 159 5.78 5.40 23.65
CA SER A 159 4.35 5.44 23.99
C SER A 159 4.01 6.53 25.02
N GLU A 160 4.91 6.79 25.97
CA GLU A 160 4.73 7.83 27.00
C GLU A 160 4.73 9.24 26.39
N GLU A 161 5.71 9.52 25.53
CA GLU A 161 5.80 10.82 24.85
C GLU A 161 4.63 11.04 23.88
N LEU A 162 4.21 10.00 23.14
CA LEU A 162 3.00 10.07 22.31
C LEU A 162 1.77 10.43 23.16
N ALA A 163 1.58 9.79 24.31
CA ALA A 163 0.45 10.09 25.18
C ALA A 163 0.48 11.55 25.68
N GLN A 164 1.66 12.06 26.04
CA GLN A 164 1.82 13.46 26.43
C GLN A 164 1.44 14.41 25.29
N TRP A 165 1.91 14.15 24.07
CA TRP A 165 1.55 14.98 22.90
C TRP A 165 0.06 14.91 22.56
N LEU A 166 -0.59 13.77 22.75
CA LEU A 166 -2.03 13.63 22.55
C LEU A 166 -2.84 14.42 23.61
N LEU A 167 -2.41 14.42 24.87
CA LEU A 167 -3.02 15.22 25.93
C LEU A 167 -2.92 16.73 25.64
N GLU A 168 -1.79 17.17 25.10
CA GLU A 168 -1.54 18.56 24.72
C GLU A 168 -2.22 18.96 23.40
N GLY A 169 -2.75 17.98 22.65
CA GLY A 169 -3.25 18.20 21.29
C GLY A 169 -2.16 18.61 20.30
N ALA A 170 -0.90 18.24 20.59
CA ALA A 170 0.27 18.53 19.78
C ALA A 170 0.56 17.46 18.71
N ALA A 171 -0.09 16.29 18.79
CA ALA A 171 0.08 15.19 17.85
C ALA A 171 -1.23 14.57 17.35
N VAL A 172 -1.13 13.91 16.20
CA VAL A 172 -2.15 13.06 15.60
C VAL A 172 -1.54 11.67 15.38
N ALA A 173 -2.22 10.65 15.91
CA ALA A 173 -1.81 9.27 15.72
C ALA A 173 -2.40 8.72 14.41
N LEU A 174 -1.57 8.07 13.58
CA LEU A 174 -1.93 7.53 12.27
C LEU A 174 -1.74 6.01 12.25
N ASP A 175 -2.84 5.27 12.30
CA ASP A 175 -2.88 3.81 12.21
C ASP A 175 -2.66 3.38 10.76
N CYS A 176 -1.46 2.86 10.49
CA CYS A 176 -1.00 2.47 9.15
C CYS A 176 -1.18 0.96 8.88
N ARG A 177 -1.89 0.25 9.75
CA ARG A 177 -2.17 -1.18 9.59
C ARG A 177 -3.08 -1.43 8.40
N GLU A 178 -2.84 -2.54 7.70
CA GLU A 178 -3.74 -2.96 6.62
C GLU A 178 -5.09 -3.39 7.19
N LEU A 179 -6.17 -3.28 6.40
CA LEU A 179 -7.52 -3.65 6.85
C LEU A 179 -7.57 -5.09 7.41
N ILE A 180 -6.76 -5.98 6.82
CA ILE A 180 -6.68 -7.38 7.22
C ILE A 180 -6.05 -7.53 8.62
N GLU A 181 -4.99 -6.79 8.91
CA GLU A 181 -4.30 -6.74 10.20
C GLU A 181 -5.25 -6.16 11.27
N ALA A 182 -5.92 -5.05 10.96
CA ALA A 182 -6.89 -4.43 11.84
C ALA A 182 -8.10 -5.36 12.15
N LYS A 183 -8.58 -6.13 11.16
CA LYS A 183 -9.73 -7.03 11.29
C LYS A 183 -9.43 -8.26 12.14
N TYR A 184 -8.32 -8.96 11.85
CA TYR A 184 -8.03 -10.23 12.52
C TYR A 184 -7.56 -10.04 13.96
N GLU A 185 -6.86 -8.94 14.23
CA GLU A 185 -6.40 -8.68 15.59
C GLU A 185 -7.51 -8.14 16.49
N ARG A 186 -8.68 -7.75 15.94
CA ARG A 186 -9.81 -7.14 16.66
C ARG A 186 -9.40 -5.92 17.51
N ARG A 187 -8.26 -5.32 17.19
CA ARG A 187 -7.70 -4.13 17.83
C ARG A 187 -8.12 -2.94 16.98
N THR A 188 -9.36 -2.47 17.12
CA THR A 188 -9.87 -1.29 16.38
C THR A 188 -9.66 -0.03 17.20
N PRO A 189 -9.30 1.09 16.55
CA PRO A 189 -8.12 1.90 16.88
C PRO A 189 -8.02 2.17 18.37
N VAL A 190 -6.91 1.72 18.97
CA VAL A 190 -6.74 1.77 20.43
C VAL A 190 -5.87 2.92 20.90
N VAL A 191 -5.29 3.68 19.97
CA VAL A 191 -4.84 5.03 20.29
C VAL A 191 -6.07 5.94 20.16
N PRO A 192 -6.59 6.54 21.24
CA PRO A 192 -7.77 7.40 21.19
C PRO A 192 -7.61 8.53 20.16
N GLY A 193 -8.63 8.71 19.31
CA GLY A 193 -8.63 9.72 18.25
C GLY A 193 -7.71 9.42 17.06
N GLY A 194 -7.10 8.24 16.99
CA GLY A 194 -6.25 7.84 15.86
C GLY A 194 -6.99 7.79 14.52
N ILE A 195 -6.31 8.23 13.46
CA ILE A 195 -6.81 8.17 12.07
C ILE A 195 -6.32 6.87 11.43
N THR A 196 -7.21 6.11 10.81
CA THR A 196 -6.81 4.94 10.01
C THR A 196 -6.46 5.36 8.59
N MET A 197 -5.23 5.03 8.17
CA MET A 197 -4.72 5.31 6.84
C MET A 197 -3.63 4.29 6.48
N SER A 198 -4.03 3.17 5.89
CA SER A 198 -3.07 2.14 5.46
C SER A 198 -2.31 2.57 4.21
N PHE A 199 -1.16 1.93 3.97
CA PHE A 199 -0.41 2.11 2.73
C PHE A 199 -1.24 1.67 1.52
N GLY A 200 -1.98 0.56 1.65
CA GLY A 200 -2.94 0.09 0.66
C GLY A 200 -4.01 1.12 0.31
N ASP A 201 -4.55 1.85 1.29
CA ASP A 201 -5.57 2.89 1.07
C ASP A 201 -5.00 4.10 0.33
N LEU A 202 -3.81 4.56 0.71
CA LEU A 202 -3.10 5.66 0.03
C LEU A 202 -2.88 5.36 -1.45
N ARG A 203 -2.60 4.10 -1.79
CA ARG A 203 -2.39 3.66 -3.17
C ARG A 203 -3.70 3.44 -3.94
N SER A 204 -4.67 2.77 -3.33
CA SER A 204 -5.86 2.27 -4.04
C SER A 204 -7.08 3.19 -3.98
N ALA A 205 -7.21 3.97 -2.90
CA ALA A 205 -8.37 4.82 -2.63
C ALA A 205 -8.00 6.17 -1.98
N PRO A 206 -7.05 6.93 -2.54
CA PRO A 206 -6.63 8.22 -1.96
C PRO A 206 -7.77 9.25 -1.90
N ASP A 207 -8.78 9.10 -2.77
CA ASP A 207 -9.98 9.93 -2.77
C ASP A 207 -10.79 9.82 -1.47
N LEU A 208 -10.84 8.63 -0.87
CA LEU A 208 -11.50 8.39 0.42
C LEU A 208 -10.74 9.04 1.59
N LEU A 209 -9.42 9.21 1.42
CA LEU A 209 -8.52 9.80 2.40
C LEU A 209 -8.36 11.32 2.23
N SER A 210 -8.85 11.90 1.14
CA SER A 210 -8.63 13.31 0.78
C SER A 210 -8.93 14.29 1.92
N ARG A 211 -10.03 14.08 2.66
CA ARG A 211 -10.38 14.91 3.83
C ARG A 211 -9.34 14.83 4.95
N HIS A 212 -8.85 13.63 5.24
CA HIS A 212 -7.81 13.42 6.26
C HIS A 212 -6.47 13.99 5.79
N LEU A 213 -6.11 13.79 4.53
CA LEU A 213 -4.87 14.32 3.96
C LEU A 213 -4.84 15.86 3.96
N VAL A 214 -5.92 16.53 3.55
CA VAL A 214 -6.03 17.99 3.62
C VAL A 214 -5.78 18.48 5.05
N ARG A 215 -6.43 17.86 6.03
CA ARG A 215 -6.26 18.23 7.45
C ARG A 215 -4.85 18.00 7.97
N LEU A 216 -4.22 16.89 7.60
CA LEU A 216 -2.84 16.61 8.00
C LEU A 216 -1.86 17.62 7.40
N VAL A 217 -2.08 18.02 6.14
CA VAL A 217 -1.29 19.07 5.47
C VAL A 217 -1.47 20.42 6.16
N ASP A 218 -2.72 20.79 6.46
CA ASP A 218 -3.07 22.12 7.02
C ASP A 218 -2.77 22.24 8.53
N SER A 219 -2.67 21.11 9.24
CA SER A 219 -2.33 21.07 10.66
C SER A 219 -0.84 21.34 10.88
N ASP A 220 -0.47 21.92 12.02
CA ASP A 220 0.92 22.02 12.50
C ASP A 220 1.28 20.90 13.50
N CYS A 221 0.36 19.98 13.78
CA CYS A 221 0.59 18.87 14.72
C CYS A 221 1.67 17.92 14.22
N GLN A 222 2.34 17.27 15.17
CA GLN A 222 3.19 16.10 14.90
C GLN A 222 2.31 14.94 14.41
N VAL A 223 2.83 14.13 13.51
CA VAL A 223 2.16 12.94 12.97
C VAL A 223 2.94 11.72 13.43
N VAL A 224 2.30 10.89 14.26
CA VAL A 224 2.91 9.67 14.79
C VAL A 224 2.28 8.47 14.10
N THR A 225 3.03 7.86 13.19
CA THR A 225 2.62 6.69 12.43
C THR A 225 2.89 5.41 13.22
N PHE A 226 2.00 4.42 13.13
CA PHE A 226 2.20 3.13 13.79
C PHE A 226 1.57 1.97 13.01
N SER A 227 2.16 0.78 13.17
CA SER A 227 1.63 -0.52 12.74
C SER A 227 1.46 -1.44 13.96
N THR A 228 1.09 -2.73 13.80
CA THR A 228 0.97 -3.63 14.97
C THR A 228 2.28 -3.70 15.74
N ARG A 229 3.38 -3.87 15.02
CA ARG A 229 4.73 -3.85 15.56
C ARG A 229 5.50 -2.66 15.02
N GLY A 230 6.36 -2.09 15.86
CA GLY A 230 7.37 -1.14 15.44
C GLY A 230 8.52 -1.83 14.71
N GLY A 231 9.55 -1.05 14.39
CA GLY A 231 10.80 -1.55 13.79
C GLY A 231 10.98 -1.16 12.32
N THR A 232 12.10 -1.59 11.76
CA THR A 232 12.56 -1.18 10.43
C THR A 232 11.65 -1.72 9.33
N SER A 233 11.33 -0.87 8.34
CA SER A 233 10.64 -1.16 7.08
C SER A 233 9.18 -1.61 7.21
N GLY A 234 8.52 -1.23 8.32
CA GLY A 234 7.09 -1.44 8.50
C GLY A 234 6.22 -0.49 7.67
N ASN A 235 4.92 -0.83 7.54
CA ASN A 235 3.93 0.01 6.85
C ASN A 235 3.88 1.45 7.39
N CYS A 236 4.12 1.64 8.70
CA CYS A 236 4.16 2.98 9.30
C CYS A 236 5.25 3.89 8.69
N GLY A 237 6.48 3.38 8.54
CA GLY A 237 7.57 4.09 7.89
C GLY A 237 7.27 4.37 6.41
N MET A 238 6.70 3.40 5.70
CA MET A 238 6.30 3.54 4.30
C MET A 238 5.24 4.63 4.13
N CYS A 239 4.20 4.64 4.96
CA CYS A 239 3.18 5.69 4.96
C CYS A 239 3.79 7.06 5.25
N ALA A 240 4.66 7.17 6.26
CA ALA A 240 5.32 8.43 6.61
C ALA A 240 6.16 8.98 5.43
N ALA A 241 7.02 8.14 4.85
CA ALA A 241 7.88 8.54 3.74
C ALA A 241 7.07 8.97 2.50
N LEU A 242 5.99 8.24 2.19
CA LEU A 242 5.08 8.58 1.11
C LEU A 242 4.36 9.91 1.37
N LEU A 243 3.89 10.17 2.58
CA LEU A 243 3.25 11.44 2.95
C LEU A 243 4.22 12.63 2.84
N ILE A 244 5.49 12.43 3.18
CA ILE A 244 6.53 13.45 3.03
C ILE A 244 6.82 13.72 1.56
N ASP A 245 7.15 12.68 0.79
CA ASP A 245 7.66 12.83 -0.57
C ASP A 245 6.54 13.14 -1.58
N VAL A 246 5.44 12.38 -1.53
CA VAL A 246 4.34 12.49 -2.51
C VAL A 246 3.43 13.66 -2.20
N PHE A 247 3.16 13.95 -0.93
CA PHE A 247 2.24 15.03 -0.52
C PHE A 247 2.96 16.27 0.00
N GLY A 248 4.29 16.28 0.06
CA GLY A 248 5.10 17.45 0.41
C GLY A 248 4.99 17.86 1.87
N MET A 249 4.61 16.94 2.75
CA MET A 249 4.53 17.24 4.17
C MET A 249 5.93 17.39 4.76
N LYS A 250 6.09 18.22 5.80
CA LYS A 250 7.40 18.49 6.41
C LYS A 250 7.90 17.24 7.15
N ALA A 251 9.05 16.70 6.75
CA ALA A 251 9.67 15.54 7.39
C ALA A 251 9.86 15.70 8.91
N SER A 252 10.16 16.92 9.38
CA SER A 252 10.34 17.23 10.81
C SER A 252 9.09 17.05 11.68
N ARG A 253 7.93 16.78 11.06
CA ARG A 253 6.66 16.53 11.77
C ARG A 253 6.37 15.04 11.93
N PHE A 254 7.13 14.16 11.28
CA PHE A 254 6.83 12.73 11.24
C PHE A 254 7.66 11.93 12.23
N TRP A 255 6.96 11.05 12.93
CA TRP A 255 7.53 10.12 13.90
C TRP A 255 6.90 8.74 13.71
N ARG A 256 7.61 7.72 14.17
CA ARG A 256 7.12 6.35 14.29
C ARG A 256 6.94 5.99 15.75
N LEU A 257 5.87 5.30 16.08
CA LEU A 257 5.70 4.77 17.43
C LEU A 257 6.67 3.60 17.67
N GLU A 258 7.58 3.77 18.62
CA GLU A 258 8.50 2.71 19.07
C GLU A 258 7.70 1.48 19.53
N GLY A 259 8.08 0.30 19.05
CA GLY A 259 7.39 -0.96 19.34
C GLY A 259 5.96 -1.08 18.76
N GLY A 260 5.45 -0.02 18.15
CA GLY A 260 4.14 0.01 17.50
C GLY A 260 3.00 -0.15 18.49
N LEU A 261 1.89 -0.76 18.03
CA LEU A 261 0.69 -0.89 18.83
C LEU A 261 0.84 -1.88 20.00
N ASP A 262 1.68 -2.91 19.87
CA ASP A 262 1.97 -3.87 20.96
C ASP A 262 2.53 -3.15 22.20
N ASP A 263 3.51 -2.26 22.02
CA ASP A 263 4.11 -1.49 23.11
C ASP A 263 3.13 -0.45 23.67
N TRP A 264 2.34 0.20 22.81
CA TRP A 264 1.26 1.08 23.25
C TRP A 264 0.30 0.36 24.20
N PHE A 265 -0.11 -0.87 23.90
CA PHE A 265 -0.98 -1.63 24.79
C PHE A 265 -0.32 -1.98 26.11
N ALA A 266 0.94 -2.42 26.07
CA ALA A 266 1.68 -2.76 27.27
C ALA A 266 1.81 -1.53 28.20
N TRP A 267 2.06 -0.35 27.62
CA TRP A 267 2.12 0.91 28.33
C TRP A 267 0.73 1.37 28.83
N ALA A 268 -0.29 1.33 27.98
CA ALA A 268 -1.66 1.74 28.30
C ALA A 268 -2.26 0.91 29.45
N ALA A 269 -1.96 -0.39 29.52
CA ALA A 269 -2.38 -1.26 30.60
C ALA A 269 -1.80 -0.85 31.97
N GLN A 270 -0.63 -0.21 31.99
CA GLN A 270 0.03 0.28 33.20
C GLN A 270 -0.41 1.71 33.58
N ASN A 271 -0.98 2.47 32.64
CA ASN A 271 -1.34 3.89 32.80
C ASN A 271 -2.82 4.17 32.48
N PRO A 272 -3.80 3.46 33.09
CA PRO A 272 -5.21 3.55 32.72
C PRO A 272 -5.85 4.92 33.03
N ASP A 273 -5.29 5.69 33.97
CA ASP A 273 -5.70 7.04 34.30
C ASP A 273 -5.37 8.03 33.17
N ILE A 274 -4.17 7.92 32.59
CA ILE A 274 -3.77 8.73 31.44
C ILE A 274 -4.64 8.39 30.22
N ILE A 275 -4.88 7.10 29.96
CA ILE A 275 -5.73 6.67 28.84
C ILE A 275 -7.15 7.25 28.94
N ARG A 276 -7.72 7.33 30.14
CA ARG A 276 -9.05 7.94 30.36
C ARG A 276 -9.04 9.47 30.18
N ALA A 277 -7.89 10.12 30.38
CA ALA A 277 -7.73 11.56 30.19
C ALA A 277 -7.49 11.94 28.72
N LEU A 278 -7.08 10.99 27.88
CA LEU A 278 -6.88 11.24 26.45
C LEU A 278 -8.19 11.67 25.78
N PRO A 279 -8.14 12.72 24.94
CA PRO A 279 -9.33 13.18 24.24
C PRO A 279 -9.82 12.10 23.27
N GLU A 280 -11.11 11.78 23.32
CA GLU A 280 -11.78 10.95 22.31
C GLU A 280 -11.98 11.69 20.98
N ARG A 281 -11.22 12.78 20.72
CA ARG A 281 -11.42 13.68 19.58
C ARG A 281 -11.60 12.84 18.32
N SER A 282 -12.81 12.90 17.79
CA SER A 282 -13.10 12.30 16.52
C SER A 282 -12.16 12.93 15.50
N ALA A 283 -11.56 12.12 14.63
CA ALA A 283 -10.78 12.59 13.47
C ALA A 283 -11.52 13.66 12.64
N VAL A 284 -12.83 13.86 12.88
CA VAL A 284 -13.71 14.88 12.32
C VAL A 284 -13.42 16.31 12.83
N GLU A 285 -12.80 16.53 14.00
CA GLU A 285 -12.64 17.88 14.61
C GLU A 285 -11.24 18.50 14.51
N LEU A 286 -10.30 17.85 13.83
CA LEU A 286 -8.99 18.44 13.47
C LEU A 286 -9.11 19.42 12.30
#